data_AF-A0A2E9PG01-F1
#
_entry.id   AF-A0A2E9PG01-F1
#
_cell.length_a   1.000
_cell.length_b   1.000
_cell.length_c   1.000
_cell.angle_alpha   90.00
_cell.angle_beta   90.00
_cell.angle_gamma   90.00
#
_symmetry.space_group_name_H-M   'P 1'
#
loop_
_entity.id
_entity.type
_entity.pdbx_description
1 polymer ?
#
loop_
_entity_poly.entity_id
_entity_poly.type
_entity_poly.pdbx_seq_one_letter_code
_entity_poly.pdbx_strand_id
1 'polypeptide(L)'
;MRFALFFIFCVVQLTAVAAETASTSTSNVLGTYNLILLEDYNFQGGDVEGQAFIGGDLNAQGRTAEFGSRLANTDTAIDAVTIVGDVNANGIRVLRDNNLVYGGALNASTVELNDGDDGQAIYNPDVSITDIASSLYADTAYYASLTENGTYSNGTFNYSGPDEVAVFNVSASEVFAQNSALNLIAGSAETIIINVSASDLPGNDIVIGGGVNSTGDFTQQSYFSNILWNFYDAESIDFNNLNVKGSVLAPFADTTGGSSFDGSFAAESYTGAREFHNFVFNYEREASVVEVPAPHSSLFLILFASILMVTRRLKVTR
;
A
#
# COMPACT_ATOMS: atom_id res chain seq x y z
N MET A 1 -4.94 -84.80 -6.64
CA MET A 1 -5.94 -83.95 -5.95
C MET A 1 -5.33 -82.57 -5.78
N ARG A 2 -5.97 -81.55 -6.37
CA ARG A 2 -5.54 -80.15 -6.42
C ARG A 2 -5.95 -79.44 -5.12
N PHE A 3 -5.04 -78.70 -4.49
CA PHE A 3 -5.39 -77.61 -3.58
C PHE A 3 -4.98 -76.30 -4.24
N ALA A 4 -5.96 -75.44 -4.52
CA ALA A 4 -5.79 -74.14 -5.14
C ALA A 4 -5.46 -73.10 -4.07
N LEU A 5 -4.38 -72.34 -4.27
CA LEU A 5 -4.01 -71.20 -3.43
C LEU A 5 -4.59 -69.92 -4.09
N PHE A 6 -5.59 -69.32 -3.46
CA PHE A 6 -6.12 -68.02 -3.85
C PHE A 6 -5.18 -66.91 -3.35
N PHE A 7 -4.50 -66.22 -4.26
CA PHE A 7 -3.80 -64.97 -3.94
C PHE A 7 -4.77 -63.79 -4.07
N ILE A 8 -5.09 -63.14 -2.95
CA ILE A 8 -5.79 -61.86 -2.92
C ILE A 8 -4.75 -60.77 -3.15
N PHE A 9 -4.80 -60.11 -4.31
CA PHE A 9 -4.05 -58.88 -4.57
C PHE A 9 -4.76 -57.72 -3.86
N CYS A 10 -4.14 -57.16 -2.83
CA CYS A 10 -4.60 -55.93 -2.19
C CYS A 10 -3.87 -54.76 -2.88
N VAL A 11 -4.58 -54.04 -3.74
CA VAL A 11 -4.07 -52.80 -4.35
C VAL A 11 -4.17 -51.69 -3.31
N VAL A 12 -3.03 -51.24 -2.79
CA VAL A 12 -2.98 -50.03 -1.96
C VAL A 12 -2.93 -48.85 -2.93
N GLN A 13 -4.03 -48.12 -3.06
CA GLN A 13 -4.03 -46.82 -3.73
C GLN A 13 -3.27 -45.84 -2.84
N LEU A 14 -2.12 -45.36 -3.33
CA LEU A 14 -1.37 -44.27 -2.71
C LEU A 14 -2.06 -42.97 -3.11
N THR A 15 -2.88 -42.40 -2.22
CA THR A 15 -3.42 -41.05 -2.41
C THR A 15 -2.30 -40.05 -2.15
N ALA A 16 -1.86 -39.35 -3.20
CA ALA A 16 -1.01 -38.17 -3.04
C ALA A 16 -1.80 -37.13 -2.24
N VAL A 17 -1.30 -36.77 -1.06
CA VAL A 17 -1.82 -35.63 -0.29
C VAL A 17 -1.22 -34.39 -0.96
N ALA A 18 -2.05 -33.62 -1.65
CA ALA A 18 -1.65 -32.31 -2.14
C ALA A 18 -1.38 -31.40 -0.93
N ALA A 19 -0.26 -30.66 -0.96
CA ALA A 19 -0.05 -29.57 -0.02
C ALA A 19 -1.07 -28.47 -0.36
N GLU A 20 -1.84 -28.02 0.62
CA GLU A 20 -2.69 -26.84 0.49
C GLU A 20 -1.83 -25.62 0.80
N THR A 21 -1.60 -24.78 -0.21
CA THR A 21 -0.99 -23.47 -0.05
C THR A 21 -2.07 -22.48 0.37
N ALA A 22 -1.98 -21.94 1.58
CA ALA A 22 -2.78 -20.78 1.98
C ALA A 22 -1.99 -19.51 1.62
N SER A 23 -2.53 -18.67 0.74
CA SER A 23 -2.06 -17.29 0.57
C SER A 23 -2.76 -16.43 1.62
N THR A 24 -1.98 -15.64 2.36
CA THR A 24 -2.51 -14.63 3.30
C THR A 24 -2.13 -13.27 2.75
N SER A 25 -3.05 -12.44 2.27
CA SER A 25 -2.69 -11.11 1.75
C SER A 25 -1.90 -10.29 2.78
N THR A 26 -0.96 -9.46 2.31
CA THR A 26 -0.25 -8.52 3.18
C THR A 26 -1.00 -7.20 3.17
N SER A 27 -1.42 -6.73 4.35
CA SER A 27 -2.09 -5.44 4.49
C SER A 27 -1.21 -4.31 3.98
N ASN A 28 -1.78 -3.44 3.15
CA ASN A 28 -1.11 -2.30 2.56
C ASN A 28 -1.38 -1.04 3.39
N VAL A 29 -0.32 -0.35 3.83
CA VAL A 29 -0.43 0.89 4.63
C VAL A 29 -1.10 2.03 3.85
N LEU A 30 -1.00 2.04 2.51
CA LEU A 30 -1.72 2.99 1.64
C LEU A 30 -3.23 2.73 1.62
N GLY A 31 -3.70 1.57 2.09
CA GLY A 31 -5.12 1.28 2.30
C GLY A 31 -5.69 1.90 3.59
N THR A 32 -4.84 2.51 4.43
CA THR A 32 -5.23 3.12 5.71
C THR A 32 -5.02 4.63 5.73
N TYR A 33 -3.86 5.10 5.25
CA TYR A 33 -3.48 6.51 5.33
C TYR A 33 -3.58 7.22 3.98
N ASN A 34 -3.99 8.49 4.02
CA ASN A 34 -3.99 9.40 2.88
C ASN A 34 -2.65 10.12 2.74
N LEU A 35 -1.92 10.31 3.84
CA LEU A 35 -0.58 10.87 3.84
C LEU A 35 0.34 10.03 4.75
N ILE A 36 1.46 9.59 4.21
CA ILE A 36 2.56 8.98 4.93
C ILE A 36 3.84 9.71 4.51
N LEU A 37 4.56 10.28 5.46
CA LEU A 37 5.89 10.84 5.22
C LEU A 37 6.87 10.12 6.13
N LEU A 38 7.99 9.66 5.59
CA LEU A 38 9.01 8.97 6.38
C LEU A 38 9.81 9.93 7.26
N GLU A 39 9.94 11.17 6.79
CA GLU A 39 10.60 12.29 7.44
C GLU A 39 9.61 13.46 7.61
N ASP A 40 10.06 14.69 7.37
CA ASP A 40 9.37 15.92 7.75
C ASP A 40 8.23 16.31 6.79
N TYR A 41 7.20 16.92 7.37
CA TYR A 41 6.19 17.67 6.62
C TYR A 41 6.45 19.18 6.72
N ASN A 42 6.99 19.77 5.67
CA ASN A 42 7.10 21.23 5.53
C ASN A 42 5.80 21.84 4.98
N PHE A 43 4.77 21.88 5.83
CA PHE A 43 3.43 22.33 5.50
C PHE A 43 3.37 23.83 5.16
N GLN A 44 2.77 24.16 4.01
CA GLN A 44 2.56 25.53 3.54
C GLN A 44 1.09 25.88 3.28
N GLY A 45 0.15 24.93 3.46
CA GLY A 45 -1.30 25.11 3.28
C GLY A 45 -2.02 23.82 2.84
N GLY A 46 -3.35 23.88 2.73
CA GLY A 46 -4.20 22.73 2.41
C GLY A 46 -4.63 21.95 3.66
N ASP A 47 -5.18 20.75 3.45
CA ASP A 47 -5.60 19.81 4.49
C ASP A 47 -5.34 18.35 4.07
N VAL A 48 -5.34 17.45 5.05
CA VAL A 48 -5.44 16.01 4.79
C VAL A 48 -6.84 15.57 5.19
N GLU A 49 -7.64 15.14 4.23
CA GLU A 49 -9.04 14.81 4.47
C GLU A 49 -9.20 13.54 5.32
N GLY A 50 -8.25 12.61 5.28
CA GLY A 50 -8.28 11.35 6.03
C GLY A 50 -7.12 11.19 7.03
N GLN A 51 -6.60 9.97 7.19
CA GLN A 51 -5.55 9.68 8.18
C GLN A 51 -4.16 10.06 7.66
N ALA A 52 -3.31 10.56 8.54
CA ALA A 52 -1.93 10.92 8.24
C ALA A 52 -0.92 10.30 9.23
N PHE A 53 0.26 9.98 8.73
CA PHE A 53 1.41 9.56 9.53
C PHE A 53 2.67 10.32 9.07
N ILE A 54 3.32 11.02 9.98
CA ILE A 54 4.52 11.84 9.72
C ILE A 54 5.64 11.28 10.58
N GLY A 55 6.67 10.72 9.94
CA GLY A 55 7.79 10.04 10.59
C GLY A 55 8.85 10.98 11.16
N GLY A 56 8.86 12.24 10.73
CA GLY A 56 9.66 13.33 11.29
C GLY A 56 8.81 14.41 11.95
N ASP A 57 9.24 15.66 11.78
CA ASP A 57 8.60 16.86 12.33
C ASP A 57 7.49 17.39 11.41
N LEU A 58 6.46 17.99 12.01
CA LEU A 58 5.53 18.86 11.28
C LEU A 58 6.00 20.31 11.38
N ASN A 59 6.36 20.90 10.24
CA ASN A 59 6.85 22.27 10.13
C ASN A 59 5.84 23.16 9.37
N ALA A 60 4.83 23.68 10.06
CA ALA A 60 3.73 24.45 9.45
C ALA A 60 4.00 25.96 9.29
N GLN A 61 5.22 26.44 9.60
CA GLN A 61 5.66 27.82 9.39
C GLN A 61 4.65 28.88 9.91
N GLY A 62 4.08 28.65 11.09
CA GLY A 62 3.12 29.57 11.71
C GLY A 62 1.70 29.51 11.13
N ARG A 63 1.33 28.43 10.42
CA ARG A 63 -0.03 28.16 9.93
C ARG A 63 -0.76 27.15 10.83
N THR A 64 -2.04 26.96 10.54
CA THR A 64 -2.84 25.85 11.10
C THR A 64 -2.85 24.69 10.11
N ALA A 65 -2.43 23.51 10.54
CA ALA A 65 -2.58 22.28 9.76
C ALA A 65 -3.88 21.56 10.14
N GLU A 66 -4.60 21.02 9.16
CA GLU A 66 -5.90 20.36 9.35
C GLU A 66 -5.85 18.90 8.88
N PHE A 67 -6.41 18.00 9.70
CA PHE A 67 -6.45 16.56 9.45
C PHE A 67 -7.84 15.98 9.74
N GLY A 68 -8.23 14.98 8.96
CA GLY A 68 -9.41 14.14 9.22
C GLY A 68 -10.77 14.75 8.86
N SER A 69 -10.82 15.74 7.98
CA SER A 69 -12.05 16.47 7.61
C SER A 69 -13.15 15.59 6.98
N ARG A 70 -12.78 14.42 6.46
CA ARG A 70 -13.64 13.40 5.84
C ARG A 70 -13.58 12.02 6.52
N LEU A 71 -12.94 11.89 7.68
CA LEU A 71 -13.04 10.66 8.46
C LEU A 71 -14.49 10.47 8.95
N ALA A 72 -14.89 9.22 9.10
CA ALA A 72 -16.21 8.89 9.65
C ALA A 72 -16.25 9.31 11.13
N ASN A 73 -17.35 9.91 11.57
CA ASN A 73 -17.61 10.06 13.00
C ASN A 73 -18.25 8.77 13.50
N THR A 74 -17.50 7.96 14.25
CA THR A 74 -17.90 6.63 14.72
C THR A 74 -18.10 6.54 16.23
N ASP A 75 -18.20 7.68 16.95
CA ASP A 75 -18.24 7.74 18.42
C ASP A 75 -17.09 6.96 19.10
N THR A 76 -15.99 6.78 18.38
CA THR A 76 -14.78 6.10 18.82
C THR A 76 -13.62 6.75 18.09
N ALA A 77 -12.84 7.54 18.81
CA ALA A 77 -11.70 8.25 18.27
C ALA A 77 -10.70 7.28 17.62
N ILE A 78 -10.28 7.59 16.40
CA ILE A 78 -9.10 7.00 15.77
C ILE A 78 -7.98 8.04 15.70
N ASP A 79 -6.77 7.59 15.39
CA ASP A 79 -5.66 8.50 15.18
C ASP A 79 -5.77 9.11 13.77
N ALA A 80 -6.30 10.33 13.69
CA ALA A 80 -6.38 11.06 12.42
C ALA A 80 -5.00 11.51 11.96
N VAL A 81 -4.12 11.85 12.89
CA VAL A 81 -2.73 12.19 12.57
C VAL A 81 -1.80 11.69 13.66
N THR A 82 -0.73 11.04 13.25
CA THR A 82 0.41 10.65 14.09
C THR A 82 1.67 11.36 13.61
N ILE A 83 2.37 12.04 14.52
CA ILE A 83 3.63 12.74 14.25
C ILE A 83 4.70 12.18 15.17
N VAL A 84 5.75 11.57 14.64
CA VAL A 84 6.81 10.98 15.46
C VAL A 84 7.66 12.07 16.10
N GLY A 85 7.98 13.14 15.36
CA GLY A 85 8.81 14.25 15.81
C GLY A 85 8.06 15.37 16.52
N ASP A 86 8.62 16.56 16.44
CA ASP A 86 8.07 17.79 16.98
C ASP A 86 6.91 18.32 16.12
N VAL A 87 5.94 18.93 16.78
CA VAL A 87 4.85 19.68 16.14
C VAL A 87 5.18 21.16 16.19
N ASN A 88 5.55 21.77 15.06
CA ASN A 88 5.90 23.19 14.93
C ASN A 88 4.84 23.94 14.11
N ALA A 89 3.79 24.44 14.77
CA ALA A 89 2.65 25.07 14.09
C ALA A 89 2.06 26.26 14.87
N ASN A 90 1.27 27.12 14.20
CA ASN A 90 0.42 28.05 14.96
C ASN A 90 -0.76 27.29 15.55
N GLY A 91 -1.39 26.44 14.75
CA GLY A 91 -2.45 25.55 15.21
C GLY A 91 -2.37 24.15 14.60
N ILE A 92 -2.97 23.19 15.29
CA ILE A 92 -3.43 21.94 14.68
C ILE A 92 -4.93 21.84 14.85
N ARG A 93 -5.62 21.45 13.79
CA ARG A 93 -7.02 21.05 13.82
C ARG A 93 -7.14 19.59 13.43
N VAL A 94 -7.69 18.79 14.33
CA VAL A 94 -8.16 17.44 14.06
C VAL A 94 -9.68 17.46 14.15
N LEU A 95 -10.34 16.90 13.14
CA LEU A 95 -11.79 16.92 13.02
C LEU A 95 -12.39 15.56 13.38
N ARG A 96 -13.70 15.58 13.71
CA ARG A 96 -14.53 14.39 13.93
C ARG A 96 -14.12 13.57 15.15
N ASP A 97 -13.80 14.24 16.24
CA ASP A 97 -13.47 13.58 17.53
C ASP A 97 -12.29 12.62 17.46
N ASN A 98 -11.34 12.87 16.56
CA ASN A 98 -10.17 12.04 16.37
C ASN A 98 -8.95 12.56 17.13
N ASN A 99 -7.95 11.71 17.25
CA ASN A 99 -6.73 12.00 18.01
C ASN A 99 -5.66 12.68 17.14
N LEU A 100 -4.90 13.53 17.83
CA LEU A 100 -3.55 13.92 17.47
C LEU A 100 -2.58 13.10 18.33
N VAL A 101 -1.75 12.26 17.72
CA VAL A 101 -0.65 11.57 18.41
C VAL A 101 0.66 12.26 18.07
N TYR A 102 1.50 12.53 19.08
CA TYR A 102 2.80 13.18 18.87
C TYR A 102 3.90 12.59 19.76
N GLY A 103 5.11 12.39 19.20
CA GLY A 103 6.26 11.83 19.92
C GLY A 103 7.28 12.84 20.44
N GLY A 104 7.34 14.03 19.82
CA GLY A 104 8.21 15.13 20.22
C GLY A 104 7.53 16.22 21.06
N ALA A 105 8.02 17.45 20.93
CA ALA A 105 7.44 18.64 21.55
C ALA A 105 6.21 19.14 20.79
N LEU A 106 5.16 19.54 21.53
CA LEU A 106 3.97 20.17 20.96
C LEU A 106 4.10 21.70 20.98
N ASN A 107 4.78 22.25 19.97
CA ASN A 107 4.96 23.69 19.77
C ASN A 107 3.81 24.28 18.94
N ALA A 108 2.57 24.12 19.43
CA ALA A 108 1.37 24.69 18.83
C ALA A 108 0.71 25.71 19.76
N SER A 109 0.29 26.87 19.23
CA SER A 109 -0.43 27.88 20.02
C SER A 109 -1.89 27.50 20.24
N THR A 110 -2.45 26.63 19.39
CA THR A 110 -3.83 26.16 19.49
C THR A 110 -3.92 24.71 19.01
N VAL A 111 -4.66 23.88 19.75
CA VAL A 111 -4.99 22.51 19.35
C VAL A 111 -6.51 22.39 19.40
N GLU A 112 -7.11 22.20 18.24
CA GLU A 112 -8.56 22.05 18.07
C GLU A 112 -8.86 20.59 17.72
N LEU A 113 -9.55 19.89 18.62
CA LEU A 113 -10.00 18.51 18.43
C LEU A 113 -11.55 18.57 18.38
N ASN A 114 -12.10 18.97 17.24
CA ASN A 114 -13.52 19.38 17.14
C ASN A 114 -14.51 18.21 17.31
N ASP A 115 -15.63 18.54 17.99
CA ASP A 115 -16.98 17.89 18.03
C ASP A 115 -17.39 17.13 19.33
N GLY A 116 -16.54 17.00 20.35
CA GLY A 116 -16.91 16.21 21.54
C GLY A 116 -15.76 15.85 22.46
N ASP A 117 -16.07 15.28 23.62
CA ASP A 117 -15.12 14.97 24.71
C ASP A 117 -14.10 13.84 24.39
N ASP A 118 -14.16 13.25 23.19
CA ASP A 118 -13.45 11.98 22.86
C ASP A 118 -12.10 12.18 22.16
N GLY A 119 -11.93 13.25 21.37
CA GLY A 119 -10.67 13.52 20.67
C GLY A 119 -9.56 13.93 21.64
N GLN A 120 -8.37 13.33 21.50
CA GLN A 120 -7.26 13.58 22.43
C GLN A 120 -5.96 14.01 21.72
N ALA A 121 -5.21 14.87 22.38
CA ALA A 121 -3.80 15.11 22.07
C ALA A 121 -2.96 14.16 22.94
N ILE A 122 -2.44 13.11 22.31
CA ILE A 122 -1.77 11.99 22.97
C ILE A 122 -0.26 12.12 22.77
N TYR A 123 0.45 12.40 23.85
CA TYR A 123 1.91 12.29 23.84
C TYR A 123 2.33 10.82 23.92
N ASN A 124 3.03 10.34 22.90
CA ASN A 124 3.55 8.98 22.83
C ASN A 124 4.99 8.99 22.32
N PRO A 125 6.00 9.01 23.21
CA PRO A 125 7.42 9.04 22.80
C PRO A 125 7.92 7.73 22.18
N ASP A 126 7.13 6.65 22.27
CA ASP A 126 7.49 5.34 21.73
C ASP A 126 6.95 5.11 20.30
N VAL A 127 6.20 6.08 19.76
CA VAL A 127 5.71 6.00 18.38
C VAL A 127 6.88 5.97 17.39
N SER A 128 6.77 5.16 16.34
CA SER A 128 7.85 4.95 15.39
C SER A 128 7.32 4.71 13.98
N ILE A 129 8.05 5.22 12.99
CA ILE A 129 7.78 5.02 11.56
C ILE A 129 8.35 3.69 11.03
N THR A 130 9.22 3.00 11.77
CA THR A 130 10.06 1.90 11.25
C THR A 130 9.29 0.80 10.52
N ASP A 131 8.16 0.34 11.07
CA ASP A 131 7.36 -0.74 10.48
C ASP A 131 6.63 -0.27 9.21
N ILE A 132 6.11 0.97 9.23
CA ILE A 132 5.49 1.60 8.05
C ILE A 132 6.53 1.79 6.95
N ALA A 133 7.71 2.33 7.27
CA ALA A 133 8.80 2.51 6.33
C ALA A 133 9.23 1.17 5.71
N SER A 134 9.39 0.14 6.53
CA SER A 134 9.72 -1.20 6.06
C SER A 134 8.66 -1.78 5.12
N SER A 135 7.37 -1.53 5.40
CA SER A 135 6.28 -1.92 4.50
C SER A 135 6.37 -1.19 3.18
N LEU A 136 6.53 0.14 3.19
CA LEU A 136 6.61 0.96 1.98
C LEU A 136 7.79 0.57 1.09
N TYR A 137 8.96 0.29 1.67
CA TYR A 137 10.13 -0.20 0.94
C TYR A 137 9.90 -1.59 0.35
N ALA A 138 9.23 -2.49 1.08
CA ALA A 138 8.88 -3.79 0.55
C ALA A 138 7.84 -3.70 -0.58
N ASP A 139 6.86 -2.80 -0.44
CA ASP A 139 5.79 -2.60 -1.41
C ASP A 139 6.30 -1.97 -2.70
N THR A 140 7.14 -0.93 -2.62
CA THR A 140 7.69 -0.30 -3.83
C THR A 140 8.53 -1.30 -4.64
N ALA A 141 9.33 -2.14 -3.96
CA ALA A 141 10.11 -3.19 -4.59
C ALA A 141 9.23 -4.30 -5.18
N TYR A 142 8.14 -4.68 -4.50
CA TYR A 142 7.18 -5.65 -5.00
C TYR A 142 6.52 -5.16 -6.30
N TYR A 143 5.94 -3.95 -6.30
CA TYR A 143 5.26 -3.40 -7.47
C TYR A 143 6.22 -3.21 -8.64
N ALA A 144 7.45 -2.74 -8.39
CA ALA A 144 8.48 -2.61 -9.41
C ALA A 144 8.92 -3.94 -10.03
N SER A 145 8.73 -5.07 -9.31
CA SER A 145 9.05 -6.41 -9.82
C SER A 145 7.96 -7.00 -10.72
N LEU A 146 6.76 -6.40 -10.76
CA LEU A 146 5.66 -6.91 -11.57
C LEU A 146 5.99 -6.83 -13.05
N THR A 147 5.58 -7.86 -13.78
CA THR A 147 5.76 -7.91 -15.23
C THR A 147 4.75 -7.00 -15.90
N GLU A 148 5.23 -6.11 -16.76
CA GLU A 148 4.37 -5.27 -17.60
C GLU A 148 3.44 -6.12 -18.47
N ASN A 149 2.15 -5.77 -18.47
CA ASN A 149 1.12 -6.33 -19.34
C ASN A 149 0.27 -5.25 -20.04
N GLY A 150 0.51 -3.97 -19.71
CA GLY A 150 -0.02 -2.80 -20.42
C GLY A 150 0.99 -2.22 -21.40
N THR A 151 0.57 -1.22 -22.16
CA THR A 151 1.45 -0.48 -23.08
C THR A 151 1.32 1.02 -22.85
N TYR A 152 2.44 1.73 -22.77
CA TYR A 152 2.47 3.18 -22.82
C TYR A 152 2.93 3.66 -24.19
N SER A 153 2.15 4.50 -24.86
CA SER A 153 2.54 5.10 -26.14
C SER A 153 1.81 6.42 -26.39
N ASN A 154 2.54 7.45 -26.83
CA ASN A 154 2.00 8.76 -27.20
C ASN A 154 1.04 9.34 -26.14
N GLY A 155 1.46 9.34 -24.87
CA GLY A 155 0.66 9.85 -23.76
C GLY A 155 -0.43 8.90 -23.24
N THR A 156 -0.60 7.71 -23.84
CA THR A 156 -1.68 6.78 -23.45
C THR A 156 -1.15 5.52 -22.80
N PHE A 157 -1.61 5.25 -21.57
CA PHE A 157 -1.56 3.95 -20.90
C PHE A 157 -2.75 3.13 -21.38
N ASN A 158 -2.49 2.10 -22.18
CA ASN A 158 -3.52 1.23 -22.76
C ASN A 158 -3.35 -0.21 -22.28
N TYR A 159 -4.41 -0.73 -21.65
CA TYR A 159 -4.55 -2.12 -21.29
C TYR A 159 -5.78 -2.73 -21.96
N SER A 160 -5.61 -3.93 -22.53
CA SER A 160 -6.68 -4.67 -23.20
C SER A 160 -6.65 -6.17 -22.86
N GLY A 161 -5.91 -6.55 -21.82
CA GLY A 161 -5.81 -7.93 -21.34
C GLY A 161 -7.02 -8.32 -20.48
N PRO A 162 -7.13 -9.61 -20.11
CA PRO A 162 -8.23 -10.11 -19.28
C PRO A 162 -7.95 -10.04 -17.77
N ASP A 163 -6.71 -9.82 -17.35
CA ASP A 163 -6.30 -9.79 -15.94
C ASP A 163 -6.90 -8.59 -15.21
N GLU A 164 -7.16 -8.74 -13.91
CA GLU A 164 -7.71 -7.71 -13.02
C GLU A 164 -6.68 -6.62 -12.67
N VAL A 165 -5.38 -6.89 -12.87
CA VAL A 165 -4.29 -5.95 -12.62
C VAL A 165 -3.59 -5.60 -13.93
N ALA A 166 -3.61 -4.31 -14.30
CA ALA A 166 -2.78 -3.78 -15.37
C ALA A 166 -1.49 -3.19 -14.77
N VAL A 167 -0.35 -3.54 -15.37
CA VAL A 167 0.98 -3.10 -14.97
C VAL A 167 1.63 -2.41 -16.15
N PHE A 168 2.12 -1.20 -15.92
CA PHE A 168 2.86 -0.38 -16.87
C PHE A 168 4.24 -0.06 -16.32
N ASN A 169 5.29 -0.23 -17.12
CA ASN A 169 6.66 0.13 -16.73
C ASN A 169 7.16 1.23 -17.67
N VAL A 170 7.39 2.43 -17.12
CA VAL A 170 7.68 3.64 -17.91
C VAL A 170 8.86 4.40 -17.34
N SER A 171 9.55 5.17 -18.18
CA SER A 171 10.52 6.16 -17.68
C SER A 171 9.84 7.49 -17.37
N ALA A 172 10.35 8.21 -16.38
CA ALA A 172 9.83 9.51 -15.99
C ALA A 172 9.96 10.54 -17.14
N SER A 173 11.05 10.48 -17.91
CA SER A 173 11.28 11.41 -19.03
C SER A 173 10.30 11.24 -20.19
N GLU A 174 9.73 10.04 -20.37
CA GLU A 174 8.73 9.75 -21.40
C GLU A 174 7.32 10.21 -21.00
N VAL A 175 7.00 10.18 -19.71
CA VAL A 175 5.63 10.42 -19.21
C VAL A 175 5.39 11.90 -18.94
N PHE A 176 6.30 12.58 -18.25
CA PHE A 176 6.03 13.89 -17.66
C PHE A 176 6.48 15.09 -18.50
N ALA A 177 6.37 14.98 -19.83
CA ALA A 177 6.66 16.06 -20.75
C ALA A 177 5.70 17.26 -20.59
N GLN A 178 6.21 18.47 -20.79
CA GLN A 178 5.41 19.71 -20.69
C GLN A 178 4.22 19.72 -21.65
N ASN A 179 3.06 20.22 -21.18
CA ASN A 179 1.80 20.31 -21.93
C ASN A 179 1.32 18.97 -22.53
N SER A 180 1.59 17.85 -21.85
CA SER A 180 1.11 16.53 -22.25
C SER A 180 -0.27 16.21 -21.66
N ALA A 181 -0.96 15.27 -22.30
CA ALA A 181 -2.16 14.65 -21.76
C ALA A 181 -1.86 13.18 -21.48
N LEU A 182 -1.95 12.79 -20.21
CA LEU A 182 -1.86 11.40 -19.77
C LEU A 182 -3.24 10.78 -19.86
N ASN A 183 -3.41 9.83 -20.77
CA ASN A 183 -4.66 9.14 -20.99
C ASN A 183 -4.58 7.71 -20.44
N LEU A 184 -5.59 7.28 -19.70
CA LEU A 184 -5.74 5.87 -19.29
C LEU A 184 -6.90 5.23 -20.03
N ILE A 185 -6.64 4.04 -20.55
CA ILE A 185 -7.63 3.09 -21.03
C ILE A 185 -7.40 1.81 -20.22
N ALA A 186 -8.19 1.64 -19.16
CA ALA A 186 -8.03 0.58 -18.17
C ALA A 186 -8.54 -0.78 -18.66
N GLY A 187 -9.37 -0.82 -19.70
CA GLY A 187 -9.94 -2.07 -20.21
C GLY A 187 -10.78 -2.78 -19.15
N SER A 188 -10.48 -4.04 -18.86
CA SER A 188 -11.12 -4.80 -17.77
C SER A 188 -10.35 -4.79 -16.46
N ALA A 189 -9.21 -4.09 -16.37
CA ALA A 189 -8.45 -4.05 -15.14
C ALA A 189 -9.20 -3.26 -14.05
N GLU A 190 -9.19 -3.81 -12.84
CA GLU A 190 -9.74 -3.19 -11.65
C GLU A 190 -8.65 -2.40 -10.91
N THR A 191 -7.40 -2.87 -10.96
CA THR A 191 -6.22 -2.23 -10.37
C THR A 191 -5.20 -1.84 -11.46
N ILE A 192 -4.63 -0.65 -11.33
CA ILE A 192 -3.64 -0.10 -12.25
C ILE A 192 -2.37 0.21 -11.48
N ILE A 193 -1.26 -0.44 -11.84
CA ILE A 193 0.07 -0.18 -11.29
C ILE A 193 0.92 0.48 -12.38
N ILE A 194 1.43 1.67 -12.09
CA ILE A 194 2.32 2.41 -12.99
C ILE A 194 3.66 2.56 -12.29
N ASN A 195 4.62 1.72 -12.67
CA ASN A 195 5.99 1.82 -12.19
C ASN A 195 6.74 2.85 -13.02
N VAL A 196 7.22 3.89 -12.35
CA VAL A 196 7.95 4.99 -12.97
C VAL A 196 9.42 4.90 -12.54
N SER A 197 10.31 4.74 -13.51
CA SER A 197 11.76 4.85 -13.28
C SER A 197 12.23 6.29 -13.47
N ALA A 198 13.05 6.77 -12.55
CA ALA A 198 13.81 8.01 -12.64
C ALA A 198 15.26 7.78 -13.09
N SER A 199 15.70 6.52 -13.26
CA SER A 199 17.10 6.16 -13.55
C SER A 199 17.68 6.76 -14.84
N ASP A 200 16.85 7.27 -15.74
CA ASP A 200 17.27 7.97 -16.95
C ASP A 200 17.47 9.48 -16.75
N LEU A 201 17.12 10.01 -15.57
CA LEU A 201 17.28 11.40 -15.19
C LEU A 201 18.54 11.59 -14.32
N PRO A 202 19.23 12.74 -14.43
CA PRO A 202 20.33 13.08 -13.53
C PRO A 202 19.86 13.09 -12.07
N GLY A 203 20.55 12.34 -11.21
CA GLY A 203 20.24 12.29 -9.78
C GLY A 203 18.90 11.62 -9.45
N ASN A 204 18.26 10.94 -10.40
CA ASN A 204 16.90 10.41 -10.24
C ASN A 204 15.89 11.51 -9.83
N ASP A 205 16.14 12.75 -10.26
CA ASP A 205 15.31 13.92 -9.97
C ASP A 205 14.21 14.08 -11.02
N ILE A 206 12.94 13.93 -10.61
CA ILE A 206 11.78 14.11 -11.47
C ILE A 206 11.25 15.54 -11.33
N VAL A 207 11.15 16.26 -12.46
CA VAL A 207 10.43 17.53 -12.53
C VAL A 207 9.29 17.38 -13.53
N ILE A 208 8.05 17.37 -13.03
CA ILE A 208 6.88 17.24 -13.90
C ILE A 208 6.69 18.53 -14.70
N GLY A 209 6.54 18.37 -16.02
CA GLY A 209 6.29 19.49 -16.92
C GLY A 209 5.03 20.27 -16.55
N GLY A 210 5.07 21.60 -16.70
CA GLY A 210 3.87 22.42 -16.54
C GLY A 210 2.80 22.06 -17.56
N GLY A 211 1.53 22.07 -17.16
CA GLY A 211 0.40 21.80 -18.05
C GLY A 211 0.18 20.32 -18.40
N VAL A 212 0.79 19.39 -17.66
CA VAL A 212 0.43 17.97 -17.73
C VAL A 212 -0.97 17.78 -17.14
N ASN A 213 -1.85 17.12 -17.89
CA ASN A 213 -3.23 16.86 -17.47
C ASN A 213 -3.58 15.38 -17.63
N SER A 214 -4.52 14.89 -16.83
CA SER A 214 -5.01 13.52 -16.92
C SER A 214 -6.34 13.44 -17.67
N THR A 215 -6.51 12.42 -18.50
CA THR A 215 -7.71 12.17 -19.33
C THR A 215 -8.11 10.69 -19.30
N GLY A 216 -9.28 10.37 -19.88
CA GLY A 216 -9.78 9.00 -19.93
C GLY A 216 -10.14 8.50 -18.53
N ASP A 217 -9.80 7.25 -18.24
CA ASP A 217 -10.16 6.60 -16.98
C ASP A 217 -9.46 7.23 -15.76
N PHE A 218 -8.38 8.01 -15.96
CA PHE A 218 -7.81 8.83 -14.89
C PHE A 218 -8.77 9.88 -14.34
N THR A 219 -9.81 10.27 -15.08
CA THR A 219 -10.77 11.30 -14.63
C THR A 219 -11.99 10.72 -13.91
N GLN A 220 -12.08 9.39 -13.86
CA GLN A 220 -13.18 8.67 -13.24
C GLN A 220 -12.84 8.41 -11.77
N GLN A 221 -13.62 8.99 -10.86
CA GLN A 221 -13.39 8.89 -9.42
C GLN A 221 -13.35 7.43 -8.91
N SER A 222 -14.05 6.51 -9.57
CA SER A 222 -14.03 5.08 -9.24
C SER A 222 -12.65 4.43 -9.37
N TYR A 223 -11.71 5.03 -10.10
CA TYR A 223 -10.35 4.52 -10.25
C TYR A 223 -9.34 5.16 -9.29
N PHE A 224 -9.67 6.24 -8.58
CA PHE A 224 -8.69 6.95 -7.75
C PHE A 224 -8.11 6.07 -6.63
N SER A 225 -8.96 5.21 -6.05
CA SER A 225 -8.53 4.21 -5.07
C SER A 225 -7.81 3.00 -5.66
N ASN A 226 -7.76 2.84 -6.98
CA ASN A 226 -7.23 1.63 -7.61
C ASN A 226 -6.04 1.89 -8.55
N ILE A 227 -5.57 3.12 -8.63
CA ILE A 227 -4.37 3.49 -9.39
C ILE A 227 -3.23 3.70 -8.38
N LEU A 228 -2.07 3.12 -8.68
CA LEU A 228 -0.82 3.37 -7.97
C LEU A 228 0.25 3.89 -8.94
N TRP A 229 0.82 5.05 -8.61
CA TRP A 229 2.06 5.56 -9.18
C TRP A 229 3.22 5.17 -8.26
N ASN A 230 3.99 4.17 -8.66
CA ASN A 230 5.13 3.66 -7.91
C ASN A 230 6.44 4.25 -8.47
N PHE A 231 6.96 5.27 -7.79
CA PHE A 231 8.24 5.91 -8.07
C PHE A 231 9.32 5.22 -7.24
N TYR A 232 9.86 4.12 -7.76
CA TYR A 232 10.62 3.17 -6.96
C TYR A 232 12.11 3.50 -6.80
N ASP A 233 12.61 4.46 -7.59
CA ASP A 233 14.02 4.86 -7.61
C ASP A 233 14.22 6.39 -7.62
N ALA A 234 13.15 7.19 -7.50
CA ALA A 234 13.23 8.65 -7.49
C ALA A 234 13.83 9.17 -6.17
N GLU A 235 14.78 10.11 -6.26
CA GLU A 235 15.35 10.81 -5.09
C GLU A 235 14.65 12.16 -4.84
N SER A 236 14.06 12.76 -5.88
CA SER A 236 13.19 13.92 -5.71
C SER A 236 12.08 13.98 -6.75
N ILE A 237 10.94 14.57 -6.38
CA ILE A 237 9.81 14.79 -7.31
C ILE A 237 9.20 16.18 -7.09
N ASP A 238 9.26 17.03 -8.12
CA ASP A 238 8.40 18.21 -8.23
C ASP A 238 7.16 17.87 -9.07
N PHE A 239 6.02 17.70 -8.40
CA PHE A 239 4.74 17.45 -9.06
C PHE A 239 4.18 18.69 -9.79
N ASN A 240 4.85 19.84 -9.68
CA ASN A 240 4.52 21.10 -10.32
C ASN A 240 3.07 21.52 -10.01
N ASN A 241 2.17 21.48 -11.00
CA ASN A 241 0.74 21.76 -10.81
C ASN A 241 -0.12 20.56 -11.23
N LEU A 242 0.44 19.35 -11.27
CA LEU A 242 -0.31 18.15 -11.63
C LEU A 242 -1.40 17.88 -10.58
N ASN A 243 -2.63 17.67 -11.05
CA ASN A 243 -3.67 17.07 -10.23
C ASN A 243 -3.49 15.55 -10.31
N VAL A 244 -2.90 14.97 -9.27
CA VAL A 244 -2.54 13.55 -9.27
C VAL A 244 -3.78 12.71 -9.00
N LYS A 245 -4.03 11.75 -9.89
CA LYS A 245 -5.15 10.80 -9.80
C LYS A 245 -4.59 9.43 -9.53
N GLY A 246 -4.99 8.82 -8.41
CA GLY A 246 -4.35 7.63 -7.90
C GLY A 246 -3.40 7.92 -6.75
N SER A 247 -3.00 6.83 -6.10
CA SER A 247 -2.07 6.87 -4.98
C SER A 247 -0.62 7.01 -5.46
N VAL A 248 0.21 7.65 -4.67
CA VAL A 248 1.65 7.84 -4.89
C VAL A 248 2.43 7.01 -3.88
N LEU A 249 3.40 6.25 -4.36
CA LEU A 249 4.39 5.54 -3.55
C LEU A 249 5.79 5.94 -4.03
N ALA A 250 6.45 6.80 -3.26
CA ALA A 250 7.76 7.37 -3.57
C ALA A 250 8.66 7.41 -2.32
N PRO A 251 8.93 6.27 -1.67
CA PRO A 251 9.49 6.24 -0.31
C PRO A 251 10.93 6.72 -0.20
N PHE A 252 11.60 7.03 -1.31
CA PHE A 252 12.97 7.55 -1.36
C PHE A 252 13.04 9.01 -1.83
N ALA A 253 11.89 9.66 -2.03
CA ALA A 253 11.84 10.95 -2.68
C ALA A 253 11.44 12.08 -1.73
N ASP A 254 12.22 13.15 -1.74
CA ASP A 254 11.78 14.47 -1.31
C ASP A 254 10.79 15.04 -2.34
N THR A 255 9.58 15.37 -1.90
CA THR A 255 8.50 15.75 -2.82
C THR A 255 8.00 17.18 -2.63
N THR A 256 7.63 17.84 -3.73
CA THR A 256 7.08 19.19 -3.75
C THR A 256 6.00 19.37 -4.81
N GLY A 257 5.32 20.52 -4.81
CA GLY A 257 4.37 20.87 -5.86
C GLY A 257 3.07 20.08 -5.81
N GLY A 258 2.47 19.85 -6.97
CA GLY A 258 1.13 19.28 -7.17
C GLY A 258 0.06 20.36 -7.25
N SER A 259 -1.18 19.98 -7.57
CA SER A 259 -2.38 20.82 -7.41
C SER A 259 -3.31 20.28 -6.33
N SER A 260 -3.49 18.96 -6.32
CA SER A 260 -4.23 18.18 -5.33
C SER A 260 -3.83 16.71 -5.53
N PHE A 261 -4.01 15.89 -4.50
CA PHE A 261 -3.79 14.46 -4.56
C PHE A 261 -5.11 13.71 -4.30
N ASP A 262 -5.64 13.08 -5.33
CA ASP A 262 -6.80 12.20 -5.27
C ASP A 262 -6.34 10.73 -5.13
N GLY A 263 -5.85 10.39 -3.94
CA GLY A 263 -5.26 9.09 -3.61
C GLY A 263 -4.41 9.15 -2.35
N SER A 264 -3.95 8.01 -1.88
CA SER A 264 -2.98 7.94 -0.79
C SER A 264 -1.63 8.44 -1.26
N PHE A 265 -0.86 9.04 -0.36
CA PHE A 265 0.45 9.58 -0.69
C PHE A 265 1.48 9.08 0.31
N ALA A 266 2.49 8.35 -0.14
CA ALA A 266 3.66 8.00 0.64
C ALA A 266 4.93 8.53 -0.01
N ALA A 267 5.73 9.28 0.75
CA ALA A 267 7.03 9.80 0.30
C ALA A 267 8.04 9.86 1.45
N GLU A 268 9.30 10.21 1.14
CA GLU A 268 10.29 10.50 2.18
C GLU A 268 9.89 11.77 2.93
N SER A 269 9.76 12.90 2.22
CA SER A 269 9.27 14.16 2.78
C SER A 269 8.34 14.88 1.82
N TYR A 270 7.58 15.87 2.32
CA TYR A 270 6.78 16.74 1.46
C TYR A 270 6.89 18.22 1.87
N THR A 271 7.04 19.08 0.87
CA THR A 271 6.98 20.53 1.02
C THR A 271 5.96 21.13 0.07
N GLY A 272 4.87 21.69 0.59
CA GLY A 272 3.86 22.30 -0.26
C GLY A 272 2.58 22.73 0.44
N ALA A 273 1.68 23.30 -0.36
CA ALA A 273 0.40 23.85 0.06
C ALA A 273 -0.76 23.16 -0.68
N ARG A 274 -1.03 21.91 -0.35
CA ARG A 274 -1.94 21.03 -1.12
C ARG A 274 -2.86 20.19 -0.24
N GLU A 275 -3.97 19.82 -0.86
CA GLU A 275 -5.00 18.96 -0.29
C GLU A 275 -4.73 17.50 -0.65
N PHE A 276 -4.82 16.62 0.35
CA PHE A 276 -4.76 15.17 0.20
C PHE A 276 -6.17 14.60 0.47
N HIS A 277 -6.88 14.27 -0.60
CA HIS A 277 -8.28 13.88 -0.52
C HIS A 277 -8.46 12.44 -0.02
N ASN A 278 -9.67 12.15 0.49
CA ASN A 278 -9.96 10.88 1.16
C ASN A 278 -10.20 9.69 0.20
N PHE A 279 -9.18 9.33 -0.58
CA PHE A 279 -9.12 8.09 -1.36
C PHE A 279 -7.94 7.25 -0.87
N VAL A 280 -8.21 6.06 -0.34
CA VAL A 280 -7.18 5.09 0.01
C VAL A 280 -6.93 4.08 -1.10
N PHE A 281 -5.73 3.50 -1.17
CA PHE A 281 -5.39 2.51 -2.19
C PHE A 281 -5.96 1.12 -1.83
N ASN A 282 -6.84 0.59 -2.68
CA ASN A 282 -7.61 -0.62 -2.45
C ASN A 282 -7.02 -1.82 -3.20
N TYR A 283 -5.74 -2.09 -2.98
CA TYR A 283 -5.10 -3.32 -3.45
C TYR A 283 -4.10 -3.82 -2.41
N GLU A 284 -4.27 -5.09 -2.05
CA GLU A 284 -3.33 -5.83 -1.21
C GLU A 284 -2.48 -6.72 -2.10
N ARG A 285 -1.17 -6.72 -1.87
CA ARG A 285 -0.28 -7.63 -2.60
C ARG A 285 -0.54 -9.08 -2.18
N GLU A 286 -0.38 -9.98 -3.14
CA GLU A 286 -0.31 -11.41 -2.87
C GLU A 286 0.90 -11.69 -1.97
N ALA A 287 0.68 -12.35 -0.82
CA ALA A 287 1.82 -12.69 0.02
C ALA A 287 2.70 -13.76 -0.62
N SER A 288 3.95 -13.76 -0.18
CA SER A 288 4.86 -14.87 -0.40
C SER A 288 4.25 -16.15 0.17
N VAL A 289 4.06 -17.15 -0.68
CA VAL A 289 3.54 -18.46 -0.28
C VAL A 289 4.54 -19.12 0.65
N VAL A 290 4.21 -19.24 1.94
CA VAL A 290 4.98 -20.07 2.86
C VAL A 290 4.52 -21.51 2.66
N GLU A 291 5.38 -22.38 2.17
CA GLU A 291 5.11 -23.81 2.17
C GLU A 291 4.96 -24.28 3.63
N VAL A 292 3.74 -24.61 4.04
CA VAL A 292 3.52 -25.28 5.33
C VAL A 292 3.85 -26.77 5.13
N PRO A 293 4.84 -27.34 5.85
CA PRO A 293 5.09 -28.76 5.80
C PRO A 293 3.82 -29.51 6.21
N ALA A 294 3.36 -30.43 5.36
CA ALA A 294 2.18 -31.23 5.66
C ALA A 294 2.31 -31.84 7.07
N PRO A 295 1.26 -31.80 7.90
CA PRO A 295 1.34 -32.35 9.25
C PRO A 295 1.81 -33.80 9.17
N HIS A 296 2.69 -34.19 10.10
CA HIS A 296 3.25 -35.55 10.19
C HIS A 296 2.16 -36.63 10.48
N SER A 297 0.88 -36.26 10.47
CA SER A 297 -0.28 -37.14 10.63
C SER A 297 -0.38 -38.22 9.55
N SER A 298 0.19 -38.00 8.36
CA SER A 298 0.30 -39.03 7.31
C SER A 298 1.21 -40.20 7.71
N LEU A 299 2.32 -39.93 8.40
CA LEU A 299 3.21 -40.95 8.96
C LEU A 299 2.52 -41.76 10.07
N PHE A 300 1.72 -41.12 10.92
CA PHE A 300 0.95 -41.80 11.96
C PHE A 300 -0.15 -42.72 11.39
N LEU A 301 -0.81 -42.32 10.28
CA LEU A 301 -1.85 -43.12 9.65
C LEU A 301 -1.28 -44.40 8.99
N ILE A 302 -0.09 -44.29 8.37
CA ILE A 302 0.64 -45.43 7.81
C ILE A 302 1.14 -46.37 8.91
N LEU A 303 1.63 -45.82 10.03
CA LEU A 303 2.08 -46.61 11.18
C LEU A 303 0.91 -47.36 11.85
N PHE A 304 -0.25 -46.72 11.97
CA PHE A 304 -1.46 -47.38 12.49
C PHE A 304 -1.98 -48.49 11.55
N ALA A 305 -2.01 -48.25 10.24
CA ALA A 305 -2.45 -49.23 9.26
C ALA A 305 -1.53 -50.46 9.22
N SER A 306 -0.21 -50.25 9.35
CA SER A 306 0.77 -51.35 9.40
C SER A 306 0.68 -52.16 10.69
N ILE A 307 0.46 -51.52 11.85
CA ILE A 307 0.22 -52.22 13.13
C ILE A 307 -1.08 -53.05 13.08
N LEU A 308 -2.15 -52.54 12.46
CA LEU A 308 -3.39 -53.29 12.26
C LEU A 308 -3.21 -54.53 11.36
N MET A 309 -2.35 -54.45 10.34
CA MET A 309 -2.06 -55.61 9.49
C MET A 309 -1.23 -56.68 10.21
N VAL A 310 -0.25 -56.28 11.03
CA VAL A 310 0.57 -57.23 11.81
C VAL A 310 -0.27 -57.93 12.88
N THR A 311 -1.13 -57.21 13.58
CA THR A 311 -1.99 -57.78 14.63
C THR A 311 -3.08 -58.71 14.08
N ARG A 312 -3.56 -58.49 12.85
CA ARG A 312 -4.47 -59.44 12.17
C ARG A 312 -3.77 -60.74 11.76
N ARG A 313 -2.49 -60.70 11.36
CA ARG A 313 -1.74 -61.92 11.01
C ARG A 313 -1.48 -62.83 12.22
N LEU A 314 -1.26 -62.25 13.40
CA LEU A 314 -0.97 -63.01 14.63
C LEU A 314 -2.20 -63.77 15.19
N LYS A 315 -3.43 -63.34 14.88
CA LYS A 315 -4.66 -64.03 15.32
C LYS A 315 -5.05 -65.24 14.45
N VAL A 316 -4.47 -65.40 13.26
CA VAL A 316 -4.81 -66.52 12.35
C VAL A 316 -3.91 -67.75 12.59
N THR A 317 -2.84 -67.61 13.38
CA THR A 317 -1.86 -68.68 13.68
C THR A 317 -1.96 -69.25 15.10
N ARG A 318 -3.15 -69.29 15.70
CA ARG A 318 -3.44 -70.07 16.91
C ARG A 318 -4.61 -71.00 16.69
#